data_AF-A0A7W1PR35-F1
#
_entry.id   AF-A0A7W1PR35-F1
#
_cell.length_a   1.000
_cell.length_b   1.000
_cell.length_c   1.000
_cell.angle_alpha   90.00
_cell.angle_beta   90.00
_cell.angle_gamma   90.00
#
_symmetry.space_group_name_H-M   'P 1'
#
loop_
_entity.id
_entity.type
_entity.pdbx_description
1 polymer ?
#
loop_
_entity_poly.entity_id
_entity_poly.type
_entity_poly.pdbx_seq_one_letter_code
_entity_poly.pdbx_strand_id
1 'polypeptide(L)' 'VMLPGWLRYYNRERPHTALGFITPAQRLAERQ' A
#
# COMPACT_ATOMS: atom_id res chain seq x y z
N VAL A 1 3.88 -16.66 1.91
CA VAL A 1 4.41 -16.09 3.17
C VAL A 1 3.42 -15.06 3.68
N MET A 2 2.96 -15.19 4.92
CA MET A 2 2.13 -14.16 5.55
C MET A 2 3.04 -13.00 5.95
N LEU A 3 2.74 -11.78 5.47
CA LEU A 3 3.49 -10.59 5.87
C LEU A 3 3.19 -10.25 7.34
N PRO A 4 4.16 -9.71 8.09
CA PRO A 4 3.89 -9.10 9.40
C PRO A 4 2.74 -8.09 9.32
N GLY A 5 1.93 -8.00 10.38
CA GLY A 5 0.73 -7.16 10.39
C GLY A 5 0.98 -5.69 9.99
N TRP A 6 2.08 -5.11 10.48
CA TRP A 6 2.46 -3.74 10.14
C TRP A 6 2.74 -3.57 8.65
N LEU A 7 3.34 -4.57 8.01
CA LEU A 7 3.73 -4.52 6.60
C LEU A 7 2.51 -4.70 5.69
N ARG A 8 1.56 -5.55 6.10
CA ARG A 8 0.24 -5.65 5.43
C ARG A 8 -0.50 -4.30 5.51
N TYR A 9 -0.59 -3.72 6.71
CA TYR A 9 -1.28 -2.45 6.94
C TYR A 9 -0.66 -1.32 6.12
N TYR A 10 0.68 -1.16 6.17
CA TYR A 10 1.38 -0.12 5.43
C TYR A 10 1.15 -0.21 3.91
N ASN A 11 1.20 -1.43 3.35
CA ASN A 11 1.13 -1.64 1.91
C ASN A 11 -0.29 -1.69 1.34
N ARG A 12 -1.30 -2.07 2.13
CA ARG A 12 -2.65 -2.38 1.61
C ARG A 12 -3.78 -1.58 2.25
N GLU A 13 -3.57 -0.95 3.40
CA GLU A 13 -4.64 -0.30 4.15
C GLU A 13 -4.36 1.18 4.43
N ARG A 14 -3.11 1.56 4.71
CA ARG A 14 -2.73 2.94 5.01
C ARG A 14 -2.56 3.76 3.72
N PRO A 15 -3.37 4.79 3.46
CA PRO A 15 -3.12 5.74 2.39
C PRO A 15 -1.95 6.66 2.74
N HIS A 16 -1.17 7.07 1.74
CA HIS A 16 -0.01 7.95 1.95
C HIS A 16 -0.17 9.23 1.14
N THR A 17 0.03 10.38 1.78
CA THR A 17 -0.03 11.70 1.14
C THR A 17 0.94 11.81 -0.03
N ALA A 18 2.15 11.25 0.10
CA ALA A 18 3.17 11.21 -0.94
C ALA A 18 2.75 10.42 -2.20
N LEU A 19 1.73 9.57 -2.10
CA LEU A 19 1.18 8.81 -3.23
C LEU A 19 -0.11 9.43 -3.78
N GLY A 20 -0.56 10.58 -3.28
CA GLY A 20 -1.86 11.14 -3.65
C GLY A 20 -3.03 10.51 -2.87
N PHE A 21 -2.81 10.16 -1.61
CA PHE A 21 -3.81 9.53 -0.73
C PHE A 21 -4.27 8.14 -1.18
N ILE A 22 -3.38 7.38 -1.81
CA ILE A 22 -3.58 5.94 -2.11
C ILE A 22 -2.54 5.07 -1.39
N THR A 23 -2.77 3.77 -1.37
CA THR A 23 -1.86 2.76 -0.80
C THR A 23 -0.76 2.36 -1.79
N PRO A 24 0.38 1.82 -1.31
CA PRO A 24 1.43 1.31 -2.19
C PRO A 24 0.93 0.22 -3.15
N ALA A 25 0.04 -0.66 -2.70
CA ALA A 25 -0.56 -1.69 -3.54
C ALA A 25 -1.43 -1.11 -4.66
N GLN A 26 -2.23 -0.07 -4.38
CA GLN A 26 -3.01 0.62 -5.41
C GLN A 26 -2.09 1.28 -6.45
N ARG A 27 -1.05 1.99 -5.99
CA ARG A 27 -0.07 2.63 -6.88
C ARG A 27 0.63 1.62 -7.79
N LEU A 28 0.93 0.42 -7.29
CA LEU A 28 1.54 -0.64 -8.08
C LEU A 28 0.58 -1.23 -9.12
N ALA A 29 -0.71 -1.33 -8.81
CA ALA A 29 -1.73 -1.80 -9.74
C ALA A 29 -1.96 -0.83 -10.91
N GLU A 30 -1.86 0.49 -10.67
CA GLU A 30 -1.97 1.51 -11.73
C GLU A 30 -0.81 1.50 -12.74
N ARG A 31 0.32 0.86 -12.40
CA ARG A 31 1.52 0.82 -13.27
C ARG A 31 1.60 -0.45 -14.13
N GLN A 32 0.61 -1.33 -14.01
CA GLN A 32 0.47 -2.57 -14.77
C GLN A 32 -0.65 -2.41 -15.80
#